data_AF-A0A9E4B6F1-F1
#
_entry.id   AF-A0A9E4B6F1-F1
#
_cell.length_a   1.000
_cell.length_b   1.000
_cell.length_c   1.000
_cell.angle_alpha   90.00
_cell.angle_beta   90.00
_cell.angle_gamma   90.00
#
_symmetry.space_group_name_H-M   'P 1'
#
loop_
_entity.id
_entity.type
_entity.pdbx_description
1 polymer ?
#
loop_
_entity_poly.entity_id
_entity_poly.type
_entity_poly.pdbx_seq_one_letter_code
_entity_poly.pdbx_strand_id
1 'polypeptide(L)'
;MLLVHPDSHGEALWALEQALRTGACSAVLGWLSESRLKFAELRRLQFAARQGGTWASLFRPEEAVGDPSAAELRLHLQPRHGGLLVDIVKRRGGWPVPGIELTFANPEAGFAERA
;
A
#
# COMPACT_ATOMS: atom_id res chain seq x y z
N MET A 1 -2.47 -6.73 -16.71
CA MET A 1 -2.91 -5.91 -15.56
C MET A 1 -4.38 -6.19 -15.33
N LEU A 2 -4.78 -6.57 -14.11
CA LEU A 2 -6.16 -6.86 -13.74
C LEU A 2 -6.64 -5.77 -12.78
N LEU A 3 -7.82 -5.20 -13.04
CA LEU A 3 -8.47 -4.24 -12.17
C LEU A 3 -9.79 -4.85 -11.68
N VAL A 4 -10.04 -4.76 -10.38
CA VAL A 4 -11.24 -5.28 -9.74
C VAL A 4 -11.94 -4.12 -9.02
N HIS A 5 -13.24 -3.97 -9.26
CA HIS A 5 -14.10 -2.99 -8.60
C HIS A 5 -15.10 -3.73 -7.69
N PRO A 6 -14.72 -4.02 -6.44
CA PRO A 6 -15.61 -4.69 -5.49
C PRO A 6 -16.71 -3.73 -5.02
N ASP A 7 -17.93 -4.24 -4.82
CA ASP A 7 -19.08 -3.45 -4.36
C ASP A 7 -19.09 -3.27 -2.83
N SER A 8 -18.26 -4.05 -2.12
CA SER A 8 -18.17 -4.00 -0.66
C SER A 8 -16.75 -4.16 -0.12
N HIS A 9 -16.53 -3.73 1.13
CA HIS A 9 -15.26 -3.95 1.85
C HIS A 9 -14.91 -5.43 1.98
N GLY A 10 -15.93 -6.28 2.20
CA GLY A 10 -15.73 -7.73 2.30
C GLY A 10 -15.25 -8.34 0.98
N GLU A 11 -15.85 -7.93 -0.14
CA GLU A 11 -15.43 -8.34 -1.48
C GLU A 11 -14.02 -7.84 -1.82
N ALA A 12 -13.71 -6.60 -1.44
CA ALA A 12 -12.37 -6.03 -1.64
C ALA A 12 -11.31 -6.86 -0.91
N LEU A 13 -11.54 -7.18 0.37
CA LEU A 13 -10.66 -8.04 1.16
C LEU A 13 -10.52 -9.43 0.57
N TRP A 14 -11.64 -10.03 0.15
CA TRP A 14 -11.63 -11.36 -0.45
C TRP A 14 -10.85 -11.39 -1.75
N ALA A 15 -11.08 -10.42 -2.64
CA ALA A 15 -10.38 -10.30 -3.91
C ALA A 15 -8.86 -10.12 -3.71
N LEU A 16 -8.46 -9.22 -2.80
CA LEU A 16 -7.06 -9.04 -2.43
C LEU A 16 -6.45 -10.34 -1.90
N GLU A 17 -7.13 -11.03 -0.99
CA GLU A 17 -6.61 -12.28 -0.44
C GLU A 17 -6.45 -13.36 -1.52
N GLN A 18 -7.42 -13.52 -2.43
CA GLN A 18 -7.28 -14.50 -3.51
C GLN A 18 -6.12 -14.15 -4.44
N ALA A 19 -6.00 -12.89 -4.84
CA ALA A 19 -4.90 -12.43 -5.70
C ALA A 19 -3.53 -12.65 -5.03
N LEU A 20 -3.42 -12.39 -3.73
CA LEU A 20 -2.19 -12.58 -2.96
C LEU A 20 -1.84 -14.06 -2.74
N ARG A 21 -2.84 -14.90 -2.47
CA ARG A 21 -2.61 -16.30 -2.07
C ARG A 21 -2.25 -17.21 -3.23
N THR A 22 -2.77 -16.94 -4.43
CA THR A 22 -2.59 -17.81 -5.60
C THR A 22 -1.17 -17.83 -6.14
N GLY A 23 -0.36 -16.80 -5.87
CA GLY A 23 0.96 -16.61 -6.46
C GLY A 23 0.93 -16.33 -7.97
N ALA A 24 -0.24 -16.12 -8.56
CA ALA A 24 -0.41 -15.76 -9.96
C ALA A 24 -0.10 -14.28 -10.24
N CYS A 25 -0.04 -13.45 -9.19
CA CYS A 25 0.30 -12.04 -9.27
C CYS A 25 1.67 -11.78 -8.67
N SER A 26 2.50 -10.98 -9.33
CA SER A 26 3.78 -10.52 -8.75
C SER A 26 3.57 -9.38 -7.75
N ALA A 27 2.54 -8.56 -7.97
CA ALA A 27 2.19 -7.43 -7.11
C ALA A 27 0.68 -7.24 -7.05
N VAL A 28 0.18 -6.83 -5.89
CA VAL A 28 -1.23 -6.49 -5.65
C VAL A 28 -1.29 -5.17 -4.88
N LEU A 29 -2.07 -4.24 -5.41
CA LEU A 29 -2.27 -2.90 -4.88
C LEU A 29 -3.72 -2.77 -4.42
N GLY A 30 -3.95 -2.33 -3.18
CA GLY A 30 -5.29 -2.24 -2.59
C GLY A 30 -5.56 -0.88 -1.95
N TRP A 31 -6.78 -0.38 -2.18
CA TRP A 31 -7.37 0.74 -1.47
C TRP A 31 -8.55 0.21 -0.66
N LEU A 32 -8.42 0.20 0.66
CA LEU A 32 -9.46 -0.29 1.56
C LEU A 32 -10.02 0.86 2.40
N SER A 33 -11.27 0.71 2.83
CA SER A 33 -11.88 1.68 3.72
C SER A 33 -11.25 1.58 5.11
N GLU A 34 -10.47 2.60 5.49
CA GLU A 34 -9.74 2.62 6.76
C GLU A 34 -10.66 2.45 7.97
N SER A 35 -11.81 3.14 7.97
CA SER A 35 -12.80 3.06 9.06
C SER A 35 -13.42 1.68 9.26
N ARG A 36 -13.30 0.78 8.28
CA ARG A 36 -13.80 -0.61 8.34
C ARG A 36 -12.68 -1.62 8.53
N LEU A 37 -11.41 -1.20 8.36
CA LEU A 37 -10.26 -2.08 8.30
C LEU A 37 -9.85 -2.54 9.70
N LYS A 38 -9.80 -3.86 9.90
CA LYS A 38 -9.42 -4.45 11.19
C LYS A 38 -8.01 -5.00 11.14
N PHE A 39 -7.29 -4.96 12.27
CA PHE A 39 -5.94 -5.51 12.36
C PHE A 39 -5.86 -7.01 11.99
N ALA A 40 -6.90 -7.80 12.32
CA ALA A 40 -6.98 -9.21 11.93
C ALA A 40 -7.02 -9.41 10.41
N GLU A 41 -7.69 -8.52 9.68
CA GLU A 41 -7.76 -8.54 8.22
C GLU A 41 -6.40 -8.19 7.61
N LEU A 42 -5.71 -7.19 8.17
CA LEU A 42 -4.33 -6.86 7.79
C LEU A 42 -3.38 -8.04 7.99
N ARG A 43 -3.50 -8.76 9.11
CA ARG A 43 -2.71 -9.96 9.39
C ARG A 43 -3.00 -11.11 8.41
N ARG A 44 -4.27 -11.33 8.08
CA ARG A 44 -4.69 -12.33 7.10
C ARG A 44 -4.12 -12.01 5.70
N LEU A 45 -4.19 -10.76 5.27
CA LEU A 45 -3.58 -10.32 4.01
C LEU A 45 -2.05 -10.49 4.01
N GLN A 46 -1.37 -10.16 5.12
CA GLN A 46 0.07 -10.40 5.25
C GLN A 46 0.42 -11.89 5.10
N PHE A 47 -0.36 -12.78 5.71
CA PHE A 47 -0.15 -14.22 5.59
C PHE A 47 -0.36 -14.70 4.16
N ALA A 48 -1.44 -14.27 3.50
CA ALA A 48 -1.72 -14.61 2.10
C ALA A 48 -0.60 -14.14 1.16
N ALA A 49 -0.11 -12.90 1.34
CA ALA A 49 1.00 -12.36 0.55
C ALA A 49 2.28 -13.18 0.70
N ARG A 50 2.62 -13.58 1.94
CA ARG A 50 3.77 -14.46 2.20
C ARG A 50 3.58 -15.86 1.61
N GLN A 51 2.36 -16.41 1.70
CA GLN A 51 2.05 -17.74 1.17
C GLN A 51 2.20 -17.79 -0.35
N GLY A 52 1.67 -16.79 -1.06
CA GLY A 52 1.77 -16.72 -2.52
C GLY A 52 3.05 -16.06 -3.03
N GLY A 53 3.98 -15.66 -2.15
CA GLY A 53 5.21 -14.96 -2.56
C GLY A 53 4.94 -13.64 -3.31
N THR A 54 3.81 -13.00 -3.04
CA THR A 54 3.31 -11.83 -3.78
C THR A 54 3.61 -10.54 -3.03
N TRP A 55 4.06 -9.49 -3.73
CA TRP A 55 4.21 -8.17 -3.12
C TRP A 55 2.84 -7.51 -2.91
N ALA A 56 2.52 -7.15 -1.67
CA ALA A 56 1.29 -6.48 -1.31
C ALA A 56 1.56 -5.01 -0.89
N SER A 57 0.82 -4.07 -1.47
CA SER A 57 0.78 -2.68 -1.01
C SER A 57 -0.65 -2.26 -0.72
N LEU A 58 -0.88 -1.68 0.46
CA LEU A 58 -2.16 -1.07 0.83
C LEU A 58 -1.96 0.43 0.98
N PHE A 59 -2.75 1.19 0.25
CA PHE A 59 -2.80 2.64 0.36
C PHE A 59 -3.78 3.00 1.46
N ARG A 60 -3.28 3.74 2.46
CA ARG A 60 -4.02 4.16 3.64
C ARG A 60 -3.87 5.67 3.79
N PRO A 61 -4.88 6.37 4.33
CA PRO A 61 -4.81 7.81 4.48
C PRO A 61 -3.83 8.21 5.59
N GLU A 62 -3.43 9.47 5.65
CA GLU A 62 -2.37 9.96 6.55
C GLU A 62 -2.72 9.77 8.03
N GLU A 63 -3.99 9.86 8.39
CA GLU A 63 -4.47 9.67 9.75
C GLU A 63 -4.15 8.26 10.29
N ALA A 64 -3.99 7.28 9.39
CA ALA A 64 -3.68 5.90 9.74
C ALA A 64 -2.19 5.65 10.04
N VAL A 65 -1.31 6.66 9.95
CA VAL A 65 0.14 6.50 10.19
C VAL A 65 0.43 5.92 11.57
N GLY A 66 -0.29 6.38 12.60
CA GLY A 66 -0.17 5.90 13.97
C GLY A 66 -0.81 4.53 14.23
N ASP A 67 -1.71 4.08 13.36
CA ASP A 67 -2.50 2.87 13.60
C ASP A 67 -1.66 1.59 13.54
N PRO A 68 -2.01 0.55 14.33
CA PRO A 68 -1.41 -0.76 14.20
C PRO A 68 -1.49 -1.30 12.76
N SER A 69 -0.42 -1.95 12.32
CA SER A 69 -0.36 -2.53 10.98
C SER A 69 0.47 -3.81 10.97
N ALA A 70 -0.03 -4.81 10.24
CA ALA A 70 0.67 -6.05 9.97
C ALA A 70 1.81 -5.88 8.94
N ALA A 71 1.84 -4.77 8.21
CA ALA A 71 2.80 -4.52 7.14
C ALA A 71 4.25 -4.60 7.64
N GLU A 72 5.12 -5.20 6.84
CA GLU A 72 6.55 -5.31 7.16
C GLU A 72 7.31 -4.03 6.84
N LEU A 73 6.81 -3.24 5.90
CA LEU A 73 7.28 -1.92 5.54
C LEU A 73 6.08 -0.97 5.56
N ARG A 74 6.27 0.22 6.12
CA ARG A 74 5.31 1.32 6.02
C ARG A 74 6.05 2.58 5.65
N LEU A 75 5.49 3.29 4.68
CA LEU A 75 5.98 4.56 4.21
C LEU A 75 4.90 5.60 4.49
N HIS A 76 5.30 6.73 5.06
CA HIS A 76 4.50 7.94 5.09
C HIS A 76 5.04 8.85 3.99
N LEU A 77 4.15 9.28 3.10
CA LEU A 77 4.47 9.98 1.88
C LEU A 77 3.85 11.37 1.97
N GLN A 78 4.67 12.41 1.87
CA GLN A 78 4.22 13.80 1.91
C GLN A 78 4.63 14.51 0.62
N PRO A 79 3.71 15.22 -0.06
CA PRO A 79 4.04 15.93 -1.28
C PRO A 79 5.05 17.04 -1.01
N ARG A 80 6.02 17.21 -1.92
CA ARG A 80 6.94 18.33 -1.96
C ARG A 80 6.96 18.93 -3.35
N HIS A 81 7.37 20.19 -3.46
CA HIS A 81 7.48 20.82 -4.77
C HIS A 81 8.49 20.05 -5.64
N GLY A 82 8.02 19.50 -6.77
CA GLY A 82 8.85 18.69 -7.66
C GLY A 82 9.24 17.31 -7.11
N GLY A 83 8.60 16.80 -6.05
CA GLY A 83 9.04 15.57 -5.40
C GLY A 83 8.15 15.05 -4.28
N LEU A 84 8.74 14.18 -3.46
CA LEU A 84 8.09 13.52 -2.34
C LEU A 84 9.06 13.46 -1.15
N LEU A 85 8.57 13.82 0.03
CA LEU A 85 9.23 13.51 1.29
C LEU A 85 8.71 12.16 1.78
N VAL A 86 9.61 11.22 2.04
CA VAL A 86 9.29 9.85 2.43
C VAL A 86 9.88 9.55 3.79
N ASP A 87 9.01 9.19 4.73
CA ASP A 87 9.41 8.63 6.01
C ASP A 87 9.15 7.13 6.02
N ILE A 88 10.19 6.33 6.28
CA ILE A 88 10.02 4.92 6.61
C ILE A 88 9.59 4.85 8.08
N VAL A 89 8.28 4.83 8.32
CA VAL A 89 7.73 4.80 9.69
C VAL A 89 7.77 3.40 10.33
N LYS A 90 7.94 2.35 9.52
CA LYS A 90 8.15 0.97 9.99
C LYS A 90 8.92 0.17 8.95
N ARG A 91 9.91 -0.63 9.39
CA ARG A 91 10.53 -1.66 8.55
C ARG A 91 10.93 -2.88 9.36
N ARG A 92 10.74 -4.08 8.81
CA ARG A 92 11.14 -5.34 9.45
C ARG A 92 12.66 -5.38 9.64
N GLY A 93 13.11 -5.60 10.88
CA GLY A 93 14.53 -5.75 11.19
C GLY A 93 15.33 -4.44 11.21
N GLY A 94 14.68 -3.28 11.26
CA GLY A 94 15.40 -2.02 11.38
C GLY A 94 14.57 -0.88 11.96
N TRP A 95 15.24 0.24 12.16
CA TRP A 95 14.64 1.45 12.72
C TRP A 95 13.91 2.29 11.67
N PRO A 96 12.95 3.14 12.09
CA PRO A 96 12.39 4.17 11.24
C PRO A 96 13.47 5.06 10.63
N VAL A 97 13.24 5.51 9.39
CA VAL A 97 14.17 6.39 8.66
C VAL A 97 13.36 7.57 8.13
N PRO A 98 13.45 8.76 8.76
CA PRO A 98 12.74 9.93 8.28
C PRO A 98 13.54 10.65 7.18
N GLY A 99 12.86 11.52 6.44
CA GLY A 99 13.49 12.57 5.64
C GLY A 99 14.09 12.11 4.31
N ILE A 100 13.59 11.02 3.72
CA ILE A 100 14.07 10.59 2.40
C ILE A 100 13.42 11.49 1.35
N GLU A 101 14.23 12.33 0.71
CA GLU A 101 13.76 13.19 -0.38
C GLU A 101 13.86 12.45 -1.72
N LEU A 102 12.73 12.35 -2.41
CA LEU A 102 12.64 11.85 -3.78
C LEU A 102 12.29 13.00 -4.71
N THR A 103 13.17 13.31 -5.66
CA THR A 103 12.89 14.30 -6.70
C THR A 103 12.30 13.60 -7.92
N PHE A 104 11.23 14.14 -8.49
CA PHE A 104 10.70 13.64 -9.76
C PHE A 104 11.53 14.21 -10.91
N ALA A 105 11.96 13.32 -11.81
CA ALA A 105 12.52 13.73 -13.08
C ALA A 105 11.38 14.31 -13.94
N ASN A 106 11.19 15.63 -13.87
CA ASN A 106 10.19 16.43 -14.58
C ASN A 106 8.73 16.34 -14.03
N PRO A 107 8.29 17.31 -13.20
CA PRO A 107 6.93 17.31 -12.64
C PRO A 107 5.81 17.59 -13.65
N GLU A 108 6.10 18.08 -14.86
CA GLU A 108 5.07 18.46 -15.86
C GLU A 108 4.75 17.36 -16.89
N ALA A 109 5.57 16.33 -17.03
CA ALA A 109 5.40 15.32 -18.09
C ALA A 109 4.29 14.28 -17.81
N GLY A 110 3.79 14.17 -16.57
CA GLY A 110 2.92 13.04 -16.15
C GLY A 110 1.42 13.29 -16.18
N PHE A 111 0.95 14.54 -16.22
CA PHE A 111 -0.48 14.88 -16.11
C PHE A 111 -1.08 15.53 -17.36
N ALA A 112 -0.26 15.88 -18.37
CA ALA A 112 -0.69 16.62 -19.55
C ALA A 112 -1.28 15.76 -20.69
N GLU A 113 -1.36 14.42 -20.56
CA GLU A 113 -1.81 13.54 -21.65
C GLU A 113 -3.27 13.06 -21.51
N ARG A 114 -4.08 13.70 -20.64
CA ARG A 114 -5.50 13.37 -20.46
C ARG A 114 -6.41 14.59 -20.30
N ALA A 115 -6.44 15.44 -21.31
CA ALA A 115 -7.53 16.39 -21.55
C ALA A 115 -8.03 16.24 -23.00
#